data_AF-A0A932PCF0-F1
#
_entry.id   AF-A0A932PCF0-F1
#
_cell.length_a   1.000
_cell.length_b   1.000
_cell.length_c   1.000
_cell.angle_alpha   90.00
_cell.angle_beta   90.00
_cell.angle_gamma   90.00
#
_symmetry.space_group_name_H-M   'P 1'
#
loop_
_entity.id
_entity.type
_entity.pdbx_description
1 polymer ?
#
loop_
_entity_poly.entity_id
_entity_poly.type
_entity_poly.pdbx_seq_one_letter_code
_entity_poly.pdbx_strand_id
1 'polypeptide(L)' 'MLVISRRCGEKIRIGETEVVVLATGARVKLGVNAPANTQVHIVKHTSTQSGLDMNRRAVVH' A
#
# COMPACT_ATOMS: atom_id res chain seq x y z
N MET A 1 8.43 -7.46 9.97
CA MET A 1 7.48 -6.71 9.11
C MET A 1 8.29 -5.83 8.19
N LEU A 2 8.15 -5.98 6.87
CA LEU A 2 8.84 -5.13 5.89
C LEU A 2 7.87 -4.02 5.44
N VAL A 3 8.33 -2.78 5.44
CA VAL A 3 7.55 -1.60 5.01
C VAL A 3 8.31 -0.89 3.90
N ILE A 4 7.64 -0.59 2.79
CA ILE A 4 8.22 0.09 1.63
C ILE A 4 7.25 1.15 1.08
N SER A 5 7.80 2.22 0.54
CA SER A 5 7.04 3.30 -0.10
C SER A 5 7.08 3.16 -1.62
N ARG A 6 5.95 3.38 -2.29
CA ARG A 6 5.82 3.31 -3.76
C ARG A 6 4.98 4.44 -4.30
N ARG A 7 5.37 4.93 -5.49
CA ARG A 7 4.59 5.90 -6.26
C ARG A 7 3.60 5.19 -7.20
N CYS A 8 2.60 5.90 -7.71
CA CYS A 8 1.75 5.39 -8.79
C CYS A 8 2.60 4.97 -9.99
N GLY A 9 2.26 3.83 -10.59
CA GLY A 9 3.01 3.21 -11.67
C GLY A 9 4.17 2.32 -11.20
N GLU A 10 4.63 2.45 -9.96
CA GLU A 10 5.69 1.60 -9.43
C GLU A 10 5.18 0.21 -9.05
N LYS A 11 6.09 -0.75 -9.14
CA LYS A 11 5.83 -2.17 -8.92
C LYS A 11 6.59 -2.70 -7.72
N ILE A 12 5.99 -3.65 -7.03
CA ILE A 12 6.58 -4.45 -5.97
C ILE A 12 6.55 -5.90 -6.43
N ARG A 13 7.71 -6.56 -6.46
CA ARG A 13 7.79 -7.99 -6.76
C ARG A 13 7.98 -8.79 -5.48
N ILE A 14 7.13 -9.79 -5.27
CA ILE A 14 7.14 -10.70 -4.12
C ILE A 14 7.12 -12.12 -4.70
N GLY A 15 8.29 -12.76 -4.78
CA GLY A 15 8.44 -14.02 -5.49
C GLY A 15 7.99 -13.91 -6.96
N GLU A 16 6.96 -14.68 -7.31
CA GLU A 16 6.33 -14.70 -8.64
C GLU A 16 5.14 -13.73 -8.79
N THR A 17 4.74 -13.06 -7.70
CA THR A 17 3.64 -12.09 -7.70
C THR A 17 4.17 -10.67 -7.87
N GLU A 18 3.47 -9.88 -8.68
CA GLU A 18 3.74 -8.46 -8.89
C GLU A 18 2.54 -7.63 -8.42
N VAL A 19 2.80 -6.64 -7.59
CA VAL A 19 1.79 -5.66 -7.12
C VAL A 19 2.13 -4.30 -7.71
N VAL A 20 1.17 -3.66 -8.37
CA VAL A 20 1.32 -2.34 -8.99
C VAL A 20 0.43 -1.34 -8.31
N VAL A 21 0.96 -0.17 -7.96
CA VAL A 21 0.15 0.95 -7.50
C VAL A 21 -0.45 1.65 -8.72
N LEU A 22 -1.76 1.48 -8.95
CA LEU A 22 -2.43 2.04 -10.14
C LEU A 22 -2.88 3.48 -9.92
N ALA A 23 -3.39 3.80 -8.73
CA ALA A 23 -3.84 5.13 -8.39
C ALA A 23 -3.79 5.38 -6.88
N THR A 24 -3.59 6.63 -6.49
CA THR A 24 -3.63 7.10 -5.10
C THR A 24 -4.64 8.26 -4.98
N GLY A 25 -5.18 8.45 -3.78
CA GLY A 25 -6.23 9.41 -3.47
C GLY A 25 -6.90 9.04 -2.15
N ALA A 26 -8.22 9.25 -2.02
CA ALA A 26 -8.98 8.78 -0.85
C ALA A 26 -8.96 7.24 -0.70
N ARG A 27 -8.72 6.51 -1.80
CA ARG A 27 -8.49 5.07 -1.83
C ARG A 27 -7.31 4.78 -2.76
N VAL A 28 -6.50 3.80 -2.39
CA VAL A 28 -5.42 3.28 -3.25
C VAL A 28 -5.98 2.16 -4.12
N LYS A 29 -5.70 2.20 -5.43
CA LYS A 29 -5.98 1.10 -6.35
C LYS A 29 -4.70 0.29 -6.54
N LEU A 30 -4.78 -1.01 -6.29
CA LEU A 30 -3.68 -1.94 -6.51
C LEU A 30 -4.05 -2.90 -7.65
N GLY A 31 -3.12 -3.09 -8.58
CA GLY A 31 -3.15 -4.22 -9.50
C GLY A 31 -2.34 -5.36 -8.91
N VAL A 32 -2.84 -6.59 -8.98
CA VAL A 32 -2.13 -7.79 -8.54
C VAL A 32 -2.04 -8.74 -9.71
N ASN A 33 -0.82 -9.01 -10.17
CA ASN A 33 -0.52 -10.04 -11.14
C ASN A 33 0.10 -11.22 -10.41
N ALA A 34 -0.64 -12.33 -10.35
CA ALA A 34 -0.23 -13.54 -9.67
C ALA A 34 -0.43 -14.76 -10.58
N PRO A 35 0.33 -15.85 -10.37
CA PRO A 35 0.09 -17.11 -11.06
C PRO A 35 -1.35 -17.60 -10.90
N ALA A 36 -1.88 -18.31 -11.90
CA ALA A 36 -3.29 -18.72 -11.95
C ALA A 36 -3.74 -19.61 -10.77
N ASN A 37 -2.80 -20.32 -10.14
CA ASN A 37 -3.04 -21.16 -8.95
C ASN A 37 -2.98 -20.38 -7.63
N THR A 38 -2.71 -19.07 -7.66
CA THR A 38 -2.61 -18.23 -6.46
C THR A 38 -3.96 -17.59 -6.15
N GLN A 39 -4.45 -17.80 -4.93
CA GLN A 39 -5.68 -17.16 -4.47
C GLN A 39 -5.39 -15.75 -3.96
N VAL A 40 -6.18 -14.78 -4.41
CA VAL A 40 -6.08 -13.37 -3.98
C VAL A 40 -7.36 -13.00 -3.22
N HIS A 41 -7.19 -12.60 -1.96
CA HIS A 41 -8.28 -12.25 -1.05
C HIS A 41 -8.19 -10.79 -0.61
N ILE A 42 -9.33 -10.11 -0.54
CA ILE A 42 -9.42 -8.77 0.06
C ILE A 42 -9.75 -8.93 1.54
N VAL A 43 -8.74 -8.77 2.39
CA VAL A 43 -8.92 -8.86 3.84
C VAL A 43 -9.26 -7.48 4.39
N LYS A 44 -10.43 -7.35 5.03
CA LYS A 44 -10.77 -6.14 5.78
C LYS A 44 -10.00 -6.15 7.09
N HIS A 45 -9.02 -5.26 7.21
CA HIS A 45 -8.35 -5.03 8.48
C HIS A 45 -9.09 -3.93 9.25
N THR A 46 -9.71 -4.28 10.37
CA THR A 46 -10.15 -3.30 11.38
C THR A 46 -8.93 -2.89 12.19
N SER A 47 -8.16 -1.93 11.67
CA SER A 47 -7.11 -1.29 12.44
C SER A 47 -7.73 -0.22 13.34
N THR A 48 -7.70 -0.42 14.66
CA THR A 48 -7.77 0.67 15.63
C THR A 48 -6.51 1.51 15.46
N GLN A 49 -6.53 2.48 14.54
CA GLN A 49 -5.49 3.48 14.41
C GLN A 49 -5.57 4.42 15.62
N SER A 50 -4.93 4.04 16.73
CA SER A 50 -4.54 4.99 17.75
C SER A 50 -3.41 5.87 17.18
N GLY A 51 -3.80 7.06 16.73
CA GLY A 51 -3.02 8.28 16.48
C GLY A 51 -1.52 8.14 16.23
N LEU A 52 -1.12 8.11 14.96
CA LEU A 52 0.16 8.69 14.52
C LEU A 52 -0.14 9.84 13.58
N ASP A 53 -0.70 10.90 14.16
CA ASP A 53 -0.88 12.19 13.52
C ASP A 53 0.50 12.87 13.47
N MET A 54 1.30 12.55 12.45
CA MET A 54 2.54 13.27 12.16
C MET A 54 2.21 14.59 11.46
N ASN A 55 1.68 15.53 12.22
CA ASN A 55 1.52 16.92 11.81
C ASN A 55 2.89 17.59 11.75
N ARG A 56 3.58 17.45 10.61
CA ARG A 56 4.75 18.29 10.28
C ARG A 56 4.29 19.70 9.94
N ARG A 57 4.13 20.54 10.97
CA ARG A 57 4.27 22.00 10.88
C ARG A 57 5.19 22.48 12.00
N ALA A 58 6.49 22.38 11.77
CA ALA A 58 7.46 23.24 12.43
C ALA A 58 7.76 24.41 11.48
N VAL A 59 6.98 25.49 11.60
CA VAL A 59 7.42 26.83 11.19
C VAL A 59 7.84 27.49 12.51
N VAL A 60 9.15 27.64 12.69
CA VAL A 60 9.73 28.34 13.83
C VAL A 60 9.81 29.81 13.44
N HIS A 61 9.17 30.68 14.23
CA HIS A 61 9.42 32.12 14.24
C HIS A 61 10.61 32.42 15.14
#